data_AF-A0A1G7BP22-F1
#
_entry.id   AF-A0A1G7BP22-F1
#
_cell.length_a   1.000
_cell.length_b   1.000
_cell.length_c   1.000
_cell.angle_alpha   90.00
_cell.angle_beta   90.00
_cell.angle_gamma   90.00
#
_symmetry.space_group_name_H-M   'P 1'
#
loop_
_entity.id
_entity.type
_entity.pdbx_description
1 polymer ?
#
loop_
_entity_poly.entity_id
_entity_poly.type
_entity_poly.pdbx_seq_one_letter_code
_entity_poly.pdbx_strand_id
1 'polypeptide(L)'
;MKDFARMVRPAAPVVFGGQPVINFRDENSRRRFLKTAAVIGAGSTLVAATLRDQMAFADASANDLEILNYALTLEYLEADFYKQGIDGGVLEGRDLELVEPIGEHEQAHVDALTQTIKDLGGTPAEKPQFVYPDGTFDDKDMFLKNASAFEELGVTAYHGQVPRIEDGDILAAAAAIAGVESRHAAVIADLLGENPFPAAFEKSMTMDEVLDAAGDFIES
;
A
#
# COMPACT_ATOMS: atom_id res chain seq x y z
N MET A 1 -33.28 18.33 -35.16
CA MET A 1 -32.33 17.19 -35.14
C MET A 1 -30.95 17.78 -34.91
N LYS A 2 -30.35 17.54 -33.74
CA LYS A 2 -28.99 17.97 -33.41
C LYS A 2 -28.16 16.69 -33.27
N ASP A 3 -27.16 16.54 -34.13
CA ASP A 3 -26.31 15.36 -34.21
C ASP A 3 -25.44 15.22 -32.96
N PHE A 4 -25.65 14.13 -32.22
CA PHE A 4 -24.74 13.67 -31.17
C PHE A 4 -23.52 13.02 -31.85
N ALA A 5 -22.44 13.77 -31.99
CA ALA A 5 -21.14 13.21 -32.34
C ALA A 5 -20.67 12.29 -31.20
N ARG A 6 -20.67 10.98 -31.47
CA ARG A 6 -20.14 9.95 -30.58
C ARG A 6 -18.63 10.13 -30.49
N MET A 7 -18.17 10.71 -29.38
CA MET A 7 -16.75 10.80 -29.04
C MET A 7 -16.20 9.38 -28.89
N VAL A 8 -15.38 8.98 -29.85
CA VAL A 8 -14.65 7.70 -29.82
C VAL A 8 -13.59 7.84 -28.73
N ARG A 9 -13.71 7.09 -27.63
CA ARG A 9 -12.63 6.99 -26.63
C ARG A 9 -11.38 6.45 -27.33
N PRO A 10 -10.19 7.06 -27.16
CA PRO A 10 -8.96 6.48 -27.68
C PRO A 10 -8.76 5.08 -27.10
N ALA A 11 -8.31 4.14 -27.93
CA ALA A 11 -7.93 2.80 -27.47
C ALA A 11 -6.88 2.94 -26.36
N ALA A 12 -7.06 2.21 -25.26
CA ALA A 12 -6.07 2.16 -24.19
C ALA A 12 -4.69 1.78 -24.78
N PRO A 13 -3.61 2.47 -24.40
CA PRO A 13 -2.28 2.14 -24.90
C PRO A 13 -1.96 0.68 -24.56
N VAL A 14 -1.63 -0.10 -25.58
CA VAL A 14 -1.17 -1.48 -25.39
C VAL A 14 0.21 -1.36 -24.73
N VAL A 15 0.28 -1.70 -23.44
CA VAL A 15 1.53 -1.67 -22.68
C VAL A 15 2.57 -2.51 -23.46
N PHE A 16 3.74 -1.92 -23.72
CA PHE A 16 4.83 -2.51 -24.53
C PHE A 16 4.50 -2.82 -26.00
N GLY A 17 3.47 -2.19 -26.58
CA GLY A 17 3.13 -2.39 -28.00
C GLY A 17 2.74 -3.83 -28.34
N GLY A 18 2.27 -4.60 -27.36
CA GLY A 18 1.94 -6.02 -27.49
C GLY A 18 3.15 -6.95 -27.56
N GLN A 19 4.35 -6.44 -27.28
CA GLN A 19 5.58 -7.23 -27.23
C GLN A 19 5.84 -7.74 -25.81
N PRO A 20 6.30 -8.98 -25.64
CA PRO A 20 6.72 -9.48 -24.35
C PRO A 20 7.94 -8.69 -23.85
N VAL A 21 7.86 -8.21 -22.61
CA VAL A 21 8.94 -7.47 -21.92
C VAL A 21 10.19 -8.33 -21.75
N ILE A 22 10.00 -9.64 -21.61
CA ILE A 22 11.08 -10.62 -21.51
C ILE A 22 11.05 -11.53 -22.74
N ASN A 23 12.09 -11.40 -23.56
CA ASN A 23 12.32 -12.29 -24.69
C ASN A 23 13.17 -13.48 -24.25
N PHE A 24 12.56 -14.65 -24.16
CA PHE A 24 13.30 -15.89 -23.92
C PHE A 24 13.97 -16.34 -25.20
N ARG A 25 15.25 -16.74 -25.10
CA ARG A 25 16.01 -17.26 -26.25
C ARG A 25 15.33 -18.46 -26.89
N ASP A 26 14.68 -19.30 -26.09
CA ASP A 26 13.90 -20.46 -26.53
C ASP A 26 12.91 -20.90 -25.44
N GLU A 27 12.06 -21.87 -25.80
CA GLU A 27 11.04 -22.45 -24.93
C GLU A 27 11.64 -23.16 -23.70
N ASN A 28 12.87 -23.68 -23.80
CA ASN A 28 13.56 -24.30 -22.67
C ASN A 28 13.99 -23.25 -21.63
N SER A 29 14.44 -22.09 -22.08
CA SER A 29 14.81 -20.93 -21.26
C SER A 29 13.57 -20.34 -20.60
N ARG A 30 12.46 -20.23 -21.34
CA ARG A 30 11.14 -19.85 -20.80
C ARG A 30 10.67 -20.83 -19.73
N ARG A 31 10.73 -22.14 -19.99
CA ARG A 31 10.31 -23.18 -19.04
C ARG A 31 11.21 -23.23 -17.81
N ARG A 32 12.51 -23.00 -17.96
CA ARG A 32 13.44 -22.92 -16.83
C ARG A 32 13.14 -21.68 -16.00
N PHE A 33 12.98 -20.52 -16.64
CA PHE A 33 12.57 -19.28 -15.97
C PHE A 33 11.25 -19.46 -15.22
N LEU A 34 10.21 -20.03 -15.85
CA LEU A 34 8.92 -20.28 -15.21
C LEU A 34 9.02 -21.33 -14.09
N LYS A 35 9.89 -22.33 -14.20
CA LYS A 35 10.13 -23.30 -13.12
C LYS A 35 10.88 -22.68 -11.94
N THR A 36 11.81 -21.77 -12.20
CA THR A 36 12.53 -21.02 -11.16
C THR A 36 11.65 -19.93 -10.55
N ALA A 37 10.83 -19.25 -11.35
CA ALA A 37 9.84 -18.28 -10.91
C ALA A 37 8.67 -18.94 -10.18
N ALA A 38 8.23 -20.15 -10.55
CA ALA A 38 7.24 -20.91 -9.77
C ALA A 38 7.78 -21.39 -8.40
N VAL A 39 9.09 -21.36 -8.19
CA VAL A 39 9.74 -21.66 -6.90
C VAL A 39 9.98 -20.37 -6.08
N ILE A 40 9.90 -19.18 -6.69
CA ILE A 40 10.26 -17.90 -6.06
C ILE A 40 9.11 -16.88 -6.06
N GLY A 41 8.10 -17.05 -6.91
CA GLY A 41 7.09 -16.03 -7.22
C GLY A 41 5.67 -16.61 -7.22
N ALA A 42 5.09 -16.72 -6.03
CA ALA A 42 3.65 -16.55 -5.87
C ALA A 42 3.39 -15.05 -5.60
N GLY A 43 3.37 -14.26 -6.68
CA GLY A 43 2.81 -12.90 -6.64
C GLY A 43 1.29 -13.01 -6.74
N SER A 44 0.61 -12.85 -5.61
CA SER A 44 -0.83 -13.07 -5.41
C SER A 44 -1.66 -11.80 -5.67
N THR A 45 -1.58 -11.20 -6.86
CA THR A 45 -2.46 -10.07 -7.22
C THR A 45 -3.74 -10.47 -7.96
N LEU A 46 -4.05 -11.77 -8.09
CA LEU A 46 -5.33 -12.26 -8.67
C LEU A 46 -5.97 -13.41 -7.89
N VAL A 47 -5.55 -13.64 -6.65
CA VAL A 47 -5.88 -14.86 -5.91
C VAL A 47 -6.91 -14.62 -4.78
N ALA A 48 -7.05 -13.39 -4.30
CA ALA A 48 -7.94 -13.08 -3.18
C ALA A 48 -9.44 -13.30 -3.48
N ALA A 49 -9.87 -13.36 -4.74
CA ALA A 49 -11.29 -13.58 -5.07
C ALA A 49 -11.64 -15.04 -5.42
N THR A 50 -10.66 -15.93 -5.65
CA THR A 50 -10.94 -17.33 -6.08
C THR A 50 -10.25 -18.41 -5.26
N LEU A 51 -9.38 -18.09 -4.30
CA LEU A 51 -8.94 -19.04 -3.26
C LEU A 51 -9.76 -18.87 -1.98
N ARG A 52 -11.08 -18.94 -2.12
CA ARG A 52 -11.99 -19.16 -1.00
C ARG A 52 -12.01 -20.62 -0.56
N ASP A 53 -10.88 -21.31 -0.74
CA ASP A 53 -10.67 -22.64 -0.19
C ASP A 53 -9.82 -22.45 1.06
N GLN A 54 -10.38 -22.90 2.17
CA GLN A 54 -9.89 -22.65 3.53
C GLN A 54 -8.44 -23.12 3.66
N MET A 55 -7.47 -22.22 3.45
CA MET A 55 -6.15 -22.39 4.02
C MET A 55 -6.34 -22.17 5.52
N ALA A 56 -6.27 -23.27 6.27
CA ALA A 56 -6.13 -23.20 7.71
C ALA A 56 -4.82 -22.46 7.99
N PHE A 57 -4.91 -21.19 8.36
CA PHE A 57 -3.79 -20.49 8.94
C PHE A 57 -3.32 -21.31 10.14
N ALA A 58 -2.03 -21.62 10.21
CA ALA A 58 -1.46 -22.08 11.47
C ALA A 58 -1.74 -21.00 12.53
N ASP A 59 -1.85 -21.38 13.81
CA ASP A 59 -1.95 -20.39 14.88
C ASP A 59 -0.76 -19.42 14.73
N ALA A 60 -1.06 -18.16 14.37
CA ALA A 60 -0.04 -17.13 14.26
C ALA A 60 0.60 -16.93 15.63
N SER A 61 1.90 -16.64 15.65
CA SER A 61 2.56 -16.36 16.91
C SER A 61 2.01 -15.07 17.52
N ALA A 62 2.14 -14.94 18.84
CA ALA A 62 1.75 -13.70 19.52
C ALA A 62 2.47 -12.47 18.95
N ASN A 63 3.70 -12.65 18.46
CA ASN A 63 4.50 -11.63 17.80
C ASN A 63 3.89 -11.20 16.46
N ASP A 64 3.41 -12.14 15.63
CA ASP A 64 2.81 -11.78 14.35
C ASP A 64 1.48 -11.05 14.52
N LEU A 65 0.66 -11.45 15.51
CA LEU A 65 -0.55 -10.72 15.87
C LEU A 65 -0.27 -9.30 16.39
N GLU A 66 0.83 -9.11 17.13
CA GLU A 66 1.29 -7.80 17.58
C GLU A 66 1.71 -6.93 16.39
N ILE A 67 2.50 -7.47 15.46
CA ILE A 67 2.92 -6.78 14.23
C ILE A 67 1.71 -6.37 13.39
N LEU A 68 0.72 -7.25 13.23
CA LEU A 68 -0.50 -6.96 12.46
C LEU A 68 -1.33 -5.85 13.09
N ASN A 69 -1.48 -5.84 14.43
CA ASN A 69 -2.21 -4.79 15.13
C ASN A 69 -1.49 -3.45 15.12
N TYR A 70 -0.15 -3.50 15.21
CA TYR A 70 0.71 -2.33 15.02
C TYR A 70 0.50 -1.73 13.62
N ALA A 71 0.59 -2.55 12.55
CA ALA A 71 0.36 -2.11 11.19
C ALA A 71 -1.05 -1.54 11.01
N LEU A 72 -2.08 -2.22 11.52
CA LEU A 72 -3.47 -1.78 11.44
C LEU A 72 -3.69 -0.37 12.04
N THR A 73 -2.95 -0.03 13.11
CA THR A 73 -3.02 1.29 13.73
C THR A 73 -2.50 2.39 12.81
N LEU A 74 -1.43 2.12 12.06
CA LEU A 74 -0.85 3.06 11.10
C LEU A 74 -1.75 3.21 9.87
N GLU A 75 -2.29 2.11 9.38
CA GLU A 75 -3.22 2.11 8.23
C GLU A 75 -4.50 2.88 8.53
N TYR A 76 -4.98 2.84 9.77
CA TYR A 76 -6.08 3.69 10.19
C TYR A 76 -5.73 5.18 10.09
N LEU A 77 -4.50 5.57 10.44
CA LEU A 77 -4.03 6.96 10.38
C LEU A 77 -4.00 7.45 8.94
N GLU A 78 -3.46 6.65 8.01
CA GLU A 78 -3.34 7.00 6.61
C GLU A 78 -4.69 7.00 5.89
N ALA A 79 -5.52 5.98 6.12
CA ALA A 79 -6.88 5.94 5.59
C ALA A 79 -7.74 7.12 6.07
N ASP A 80 -7.57 7.55 7.33
CA ASP A 80 -8.25 8.73 7.85
C ASP A 80 -7.72 10.02 7.21
N PHE A 81 -6.40 10.18 7.12
CA PHE A 81 -5.75 11.34 6.54
C PHE A 81 -6.15 11.54 5.08
N TYR A 82 -6.04 10.50 4.25
CA TYR A 82 -6.40 10.57 2.84
C TYR A 82 -7.89 10.86 2.66
N LYS A 83 -8.75 10.24 3.47
CA LYS A 83 -10.18 10.53 3.46
C LYS A 83 -10.45 12.01 3.73
N GLN A 84 -9.83 12.59 4.77
CA GLN A 84 -10.03 14.00 5.10
C GLN A 84 -9.51 14.93 4.01
N GLY A 85 -8.32 14.67 3.45
CA GLY A 85 -7.74 15.50 2.40
C GLY A 85 -8.50 15.45 1.08
N ILE A 86 -8.95 14.26 0.67
CA ILE A 86 -9.77 14.09 -0.55
C ILE A 86 -11.14 14.75 -0.38
N ASP A 87 -11.83 14.52 0.74
CA ASP A 87 -13.13 15.15 1.04
C ASP A 87 -13.01 16.68 1.19
N GLY A 88 -11.85 17.18 1.63
CA GLY A 88 -11.52 18.60 1.73
C GLY A 88 -11.39 19.32 0.39
N GLY A 89 -11.20 18.58 -0.71
CA GLY A 89 -11.25 19.12 -2.06
C GLY A 89 -10.04 20.00 -2.45
N VAL A 90 -8.89 19.81 -1.80
CA VAL A 90 -7.65 20.56 -2.11
C VAL A 90 -6.91 20.04 -3.33
N LEU A 91 -7.31 18.88 -3.87
CA LEU A 91 -6.70 18.24 -5.04
C LEU A 91 -7.64 18.32 -6.25
N GLU A 92 -7.06 18.54 -7.43
CA GLU A 92 -7.80 18.57 -8.69
C GLU A 92 -7.00 17.91 -9.82
N GLY A 93 -7.70 17.57 -10.91
CA GLY A 93 -7.06 17.11 -12.14
C GLY A 93 -6.17 15.88 -11.94
N ARG A 94 -4.90 15.99 -12.34
CA ARG A 94 -3.95 14.88 -12.27
C ARG A 94 -3.56 14.51 -10.85
N ASP A 95 -3.56 15.47 -9.93
CA ASP A 95 -3.20 15.22 -8.53
C ASP A 95 -4.27 14.33 -7.89
N LEU A 96 -5.54 14.70 -8.05
CA LEU A 96 -6.66 13.90 -7.54
C LEU A 96 -6.71 12.51 -8.19
N GLU A 97 -6.52 12.42 -9.51
CA GLU A 97 -6.49 11.14 -10.24
C GLU A 97 -5.43 10.16 -9.69
N LEU A 98 -4.31 10.69 -9.20
CA LEU A 98 -3.22 9.88 -8.65
C LEU A 98 -3.38 9.59 -7.17
N VAL A 99 -3.93 10.52 -6.40
CA VAL A 99 -4.06 10.42 -4.94
C VAL A 99 -5.32 9.67 -4.51
N GLU A 100 -6.44 9.79 -5.24
CA GLU A 100 -7.70 9.11 -4.88
C GLU A 100 -7.52 7.57 -4.74
N PRO A 101 -6.82 6.87 -5.68
CA PRO A 101 -6.54 5.45 -5.51
C PRO A 101 -5.64 5.11 -4.31
N ILE A 102 -4.81 6.05 -3.83
CA ILE A 102 -3.99 5.86 -2.63
C ILE A 102 -4.91 5.73 -1.42
N GLY A 103 -5.81 6.70 -1.22
CA GLY A 103 -6.81 6.62 -0.15
C GLY A 103 -7.70 5.37 -0.22
N GLU A 104 -8.02 4.86 -1.43
CA GLU A 104 -8.72 3.57 -1.58
C GLU A 104 -7.86 2.37 -1.15
N HIS A 105 -6.55 2.39 -1.41
CA HIS A 105 -5.63 1.34 -0.99
C HIS A 105 -5.47 1.31 0.53
N GLU A 106 -5.34 2.46 1.20
CA GLU A 106 -5.21 2.49 2.67
C GLU A 106 -6.44 1.90 3.36
N GLN A 107 -7.64 2.19 2.84
CA GLN A 107 -8.85 1.54 3.35
C GLN A 107 -8.86 0.03 3.06
N ALA A 108 -8.34 -0.41 1.93
CA ALA A 108 -8.21 -1.83 1.60
C ALA A 108 -7.18 -2.54 2.50
N HIS A 109 -6.08 -1.87 2.87
CA HIS A 109 -5.09 -2.37 3.82
C HIS A 109 -5.72 -2.54 5.21
N VAL A 110 -6.45 -1.54 5.72
CA VAL A 110 -7.23 -1.62 6.97
C VAL A 110 -8.16 -2.84 6.97
N ASP A 111 -8.94 -3.02 5.90
CA ASP A 111 -9.89 -4.12 5.77
C ASP A 111 -9.18 -5.48 5.77
N ALA A 112 -8.07 -5.59 5.01
CA ALA A 112 -7.28 -6.81 4.90
C ALA A 112 -6.63 -7.21 6.23
N LEU A 113 -6.00 -6.26 6.94
CA LEU A 113 -5.38 -6.51 8.24
C LEU A 113 -6.42 -6.86 9.29
N THR A 114 -7.52 -6.11 9.35
CA THR A 114 -8.64 -6.39 10.27
C THR A 114 -9.18 -7.79 10.08
N GLN A 115 -9.38 -8.21 8.83
CA GLN A 115 -9.87 -9.55 8.53
C GLN A 115 -8.84 -10.62 8.88
N THR A 116 -7.57 -10.39 8.53
CA THR A 116 -6.46 -11.33 8.83
C THR A 116 -6.33 -11.56 10.34
N ILE A 117 -6.34 -10.49 11.15
CA ILE A 117 -6.27 -10.61 12.61
C ILE A 117 -7.42 -11.46 13.15
N LYS A 118 -8.66 -11.27 12.66
CA LYS A 118 -9.82 -12.06 13.06
C LYS A 118 -9.70 -13.53 12.66
N ASP A 119 -9.24 -13.79 11.44
CA ASP A 119 -9.09 -15.16 10.92
C ASP A 119 -8.02 -15.95 11.69
N LEU A 120 -7.02 -15.26 12.22
CA LEU A 120 -6.00 -15.78 13.12
C LEU A 120 -6.46 -15.89 14.59
N GLY A 121 -7.73 -15.56 14.89
CA GLY A 121 -8.29 -15.61 16.25
C GLY A 121 -7.85 -14.46 17.17
N GLY A 122 -7.17 -13.45 16.62
CA GLY A 122 -6.80 -12.23 17.33
C GLY A 122 -7.95 -11.22 17.42
N THR A 123 -7.74 -10.19 18.24
CA THR A 123 -8.63 -9.03 18.33
C THR A 123 -7.99 -7.87 17.57
N PRO A 124 -8.61 -7.33 16.51
CA PRO A 124 -8.11 -6.15 15.83
C PRO A 124 -8.09 -4.92 16.75
N ALA A 125 -7.05 -4.11 16.61
CA ALA A 125 -6.92 -2.83 17.28
C ALA A 125 -8.12 -1.95 16.93
N GLU A 126 -8.61 -1.21 17.94
CA GLU A 126 -9.64 -0.21 17.72
C GLU A 126 -9.04 0.98 16.98
N LYS A 127 -9.81 1.57 16.05
CA LYS A 127 -9.39 2.79 15.35
C LYS A 127 -9.23 3.93 16.36
N PRO A 128 -8.02 4.52 16.50
CA PRO A 128 -7.84 5.69 17.34
C PRO A 128 -8.59 6.92 16.80
N GLN A 129 -8.72 7.95 17.64
CA GLN A 129 -9.03 9.29 17.14
C GLN A 129 -7.72 9.94 16.68
N PHE A 130 -7.77 10.62 15.54
CA PHE A 130 -6.60 11.27 14.97
C PHE A 130 -6.73 12.79 15.00
N VAL A 131 -5.61 13.44 15.24
CA VAL A 131 -5.45 14.89 15.20
C VAL A 131 -4.37 15.26 14.21
N TYR A 132 -4.60 16.34 13.48
CA TYR A 132 -3.65 16.85 12.50
C TYR A 132 -3.30 18.29 12.85
N PRO A 133 -2.05 18.73 12.61
CA PRO A 133 -1.67 20.13 12.76
C PRO A 133 -2.60 21.06 11.97
N ASP A 134 -2.84 22.25 12.51
CA ASP A 134 -3.63 23.28 11.81
C ASP A 134 -3.05 23.55 10.41
N GLY A 135 -3.94 23.61 9.42
CA GLY A 135 -3.58 23.87 8.03
C GLY A 135 -3.11 22.66 7.22
N THR A 136 -3.08 21.46 7.82
CA THR A 136 -2.75 20.21 7.12
C THR A 136 -3.60 20.01 5.85
N PHE A 137 -4.86 20.43 5.86
CA PHE A 137 -5.81 20.29 4.77
C PHE A 137 -6.22 21.62 4.12
N ASP A 138 -5.47 22.72 4.33
CA ASP A 138 -5.84 24.04 3.81
C ASP A 138 -5.52 24.20 2.31
N ASP A 139 -4.45 23.55 1.83
CA ASP A 139 -4.03 23.60 0.44
C ASP A 139 -3.31 22.32 0.00
N LYS A 140 -3.14 22.18 -1.32
CA LYS A 140 -2.49 21.05 -1.97
C LYS A 140 -1.07 20.80 -1.44
N ASP A 141 -0.26 21.83 -1.29
CA ASP A 141 1.15 21.67 -0.93
C ASP A 141 1.29 21.19 0.52
N MET A 142 0.44 21.71 1.42
CA MET A 142 0.37 21.26 2.80
C MET A 142 -0.12 19.80 2.89
N PHE A 143 -1.15 19.45 2.14
CA PHE A 143 -1.62 18.07 2.06
C PHE A 143 -0.54 17.13 1.55
N LEU A 144 0.08 17.41 0.39
CA LEU A 144 1.06 16.51 -0.22
C LEU A 144 2.33 16.36 0.63
N LYS A 145 2.76 17.39 1.36
CA LYS A 145 3.90 17.28 2.29
C LYS A 145 3.61 16.35 3.47
N ASN A 146 2.40 16.42 4.02
CA ASN A 146 2.00 15.51 5.09
C ASN A 146 1.78 14.09 4.54
N ALA A 147 1.18 13.95 3.36
CA ALA A 147 1.09 12.67 2.65
C ALA A 147 2.49 12.05 2.50
N SER A 148 3.48 12.82 2.02
CA SER A 148 4.85 12.30 1.87
C SER A 148 5.46 11.84 3.19
N ALA A 149 5.14 12.49 4.31
CA ALA A 149 5.63 12.09 5.62
C ALA A 149 4.97 10.79 6.11
N PHE A 150 3.67 10.63 5.89
CA PHE A 150 2.95 9.41 6.25
C PHE A 150 3.37 8.22 5.40
N GLU A 151 3.45 8.39 4.08
CA GLU A 151 3.88 7.32 3.17
C GLU A 151 5.29 6.82 3.48
N GLU A 152 6.24 7.72 3.76
CA GLU A 152 7.59 7.35 4.18
C GLU A 152 7.59 6.66 5.56
N LEU A 153 6.69 7.06 6.46
CA LEU A 153 6.48 6.37 7.73
C LEU A 153 5.94 4.95 7.52
N GLY A 154 4.93 4.77 6.66
CA GLY A 154 4.38 3.48 6.25
C GLY A 154 5.44 2.56 5.65
N VAL A 155 6.22 3.06 4.68
CA VAL A 155 7.36 2.33 4.09
C VAL A 155 8.33 1.86 5.17
N THR A 156 8.80 2.76 6.04
CA THR A 156 9.78 2.38 7.07
C THR A 156 9.21 1.47 8.15
N ALA A 157 7.92 1.57 8.45
CA ALA A 157 7.21 0.70 9.38
C ALA A 157 7.13 -0.74 8.86
N TYR A 158 6.64 -0.93 7.63
CA TYR A 158 6.54 -2.25 7.01
C TYR A 158 7.92 -2.88 6.83
N HIS A 159 8.87 -2.16 6.25
CA HIS A 159 10.24 -2.67 6.09
C HIS A 159 10.94 -2.96 7.43
N GLY A 160 10.53 -2.27 8.51
CA GLY A 160 10.93 -2.57 9.88
C GLY A 160 10.40 -3.91 10.39
N GLN A 161 9.17 -4.28 10.07
CA GLN A 161 8.54 -5.48 10.63
C GLN A 161 8.62 -6.72 9.74
N VAL A 162 8.73 -6.58 8.42
CA VAL A 162 8.86 -7.71 7.48
C VAL A 162 9.89 -8.76 7.95
N PRO A 163 11.12 -8.41 8.40
CA PRO A 163 12.09 -9.42 8.84
C PRO A 163 11.77 -10.12 10.17
N ARG A 164 10.72 -9.66 10.89
CA ARG A 164 10.32 -10.12 12.22
C ARG A 164 9.06 -10.97 12.20
N ILE A 165 8.40 -11.09 11.04
CA ILE A 165 7.22 -11.93 10.87
C ILE A 165 7.67 -13.39 10.76
N GLU A 166 7.05 -14.26 11.54
CA GLU A 166 7.39 -15.69 11.61
C GLU A 166 6.58 -16.52 10.62
N ASP A 167 5.29 -16.23 10.47
CA ASP A 167 4.41 -16.89 9.53
C ASP A 167 4.68 -16.45 8.08
N GLY A 168 4.88 -17.42 7.19
CA GLY A 168 5.26 -17.16 5.81
C GLY A 168 4.15 -16.48 4.98
N ASP A 169 2.88 -16.74 5.29
CA ASP A 169 1.75 -16.14 4.58
C ASP A 169 1.53 -14.70 5.05
N ILE A 170 1.67 -14.42 6.35
CA ILE A 170 1.68 -13.05 6.90
C ILE A 170 2.87 -12.27 6.33
N LEU A 171 4.05 -12.88 6.25
CA LEU A 171 5.24 -12.26 5.68
C LEU A 171 5.02 -11.87 4.22
N ALA A 172 4.43 -12.76 3.42
CA ALA A 172 4.13 -12.50 2.02
C ALA A 172 3.12 -11.37 1.85
N ALA A 173 2.10 -11.30 2.70
CA ALA A 173 1.12 -10.22 2.71
C ALA A 173 1.77 -8.87 3.10
N ALA A 174 2.53 -8.82 4.20
CA ALA A 174 3.22 -7.61 4.64
C ALA A 174 4.23 -7.11 3.61
N ALA A 175 4.97 -8.01 2.95
CA ALA A 175 5.88 -7.64 1.87
C ALA A 175 5.16 -7.11 0.62
N ALA A 176 3.92 -7.57 0.37
CA ALA A 176 3.10 -7.05 -0.71
C ALA A 176 2.61 -5.62 -0.42
N ILE A 177 2.16 -5.35 0.82
CA ILE A 177 1.77 -4.00 1.25
C ILE A 177 2.98 -3.07 1.22
N ALA A 178 4.11 -3.46 1.81
CA ALA A 178 5.35 -2.68 1.78
C ALA A 178 5.73 -2.19 0.37
N GLY A 179 5.59 -3.06 -0.64
CA GLY A 179 5.88 -2.69 -2.03
C GLY A 179 4.83 -1.79 -2.70
N VAL A 180 3.62 -1.71 -2.14
CA VAL A 180 2.57 -0.77 -2.54
C VAL A 180 2.81 0.59 -1.86
N GLU A 181 3.09 0.62 -0.56
CA GLU A 181 3.52 1.83 0.19
C GLU A 181 4.67 2.55 -0.52
N SER A 182 5.71 1.82 -0.95
CA SER A 182 6.82 2.44 -1.68
C SER A 182 6.41 3.09 -3.00
N ARG A 183 5.33 2.61 -3.65
CA ARG A 183 4.80 3.22 -4.88
C ARG A 183 3.98 4.46 -4.56
N HIS A 184 3.23 4.43 -3.47
CA HIS A 184 2.47 5.57 -2.98
C HIS A 184 3.43 6.71 -2.62
N ALA A 185 4.45 6.44 -1.79
CA ALA A 185 5.54 7.36 -1.49
C ALA A 185 6.19 7.94 -2.76
N ALA A 186 6.50 7.09 -3.75
CA ALA A 186 7.07 7.53 -5.02
C ALA A 186 6.12 8.45 -5.82
N VAL A 187 4.82 8.17 -5.84
CA VAL A 187 3.84 9.02 -6.52
C VAL A 187 3.71 10.38 -5.82
N ILE A 188 3.63 10.40 -4.50
CA ILE A 188 3.55 11.65 -3.74
C ILE A 188 4.83 12.49 -3.93
N ALA A 189 6.00 11.86 -3.90
CA ALA A 189 7.27 12.54 -4.18
C ALA A 189 7.30 13.16 -5.59
N ASP A 190 6.82 12.44 -6.63
CA ASP A 190 6.74 12.99 -7.99
C ASP A 190 5.77 14.19 -8.07
N LEU A 191 4.63 14.13 -7.38
CA LEU A 191 3.66 15.23 -7.30
C LEU A 191 4.23 16.48 -6.60
N LEU A 192 5.16 16.30 -5.67
CA LEU A 192 5.92 17.38 -5.02
C LEU A 192 7.10 17.88 -5.87
N GLY A 193 7.41 17.22 -7.00
CA GLY A 193 8.58 17.51 -7.82
C GLY A 193 9.90 17.04 -7.18
N GLU A 194 9.82 16.09 -6.24
CA GLU A 194 10.96 15.47 -5.58
C GLU A 194 11.43 14.21 -6.33
N ASN A 195 12.42 13.50 -5.78
CA ASN A 195 12.93 12.27 -6.39
C ASN A 195 12.09 11.06 -5.93
N PRO A 196 11.35 10.38 -6.83
CA PRO A 196 10.48 9.25 -6.47
C PRO A 196 11.23 7.95 -6.12
N PHE A 197 12.56 7.96 -6.15
CA PHE A 197 13.42 6.85 -5.73
C PHE A 197 14.73 7.41 -5.14
N PRO A 198 14.69 8.00 -3.94
CA PRO A 198 15.82 8.74 -3.37
C PRO A 198 17.03 7.87 -3.02
N ALA A 199 16.82 6.56 -2.83
CA ALA A 199 17.86 5.61 -2.47
C ALA A 199 17.70 4.27 -3.21
N ALA A 200 18.76 3.45 -3.19
CA ALA A 200 18.74 2.10 -3.75
C ALA A 200 18.13 1.04 -2.81
N PHE A 201 17.95 1.39 -1.54
CA PHE A 201 17.41 0.54 -0.49
C PHE A 201 16.50 1.36 0.42
N GLU A 202 15.35 0.81 0.76
CA GLU A 202 14.44 1.44 1.71
C GLU A 202 15.05 1.49 3.12
N LYS A 203 14.68 2.52 3.86
CA LYS A 203 14.97 2.61 5.29
C LYS A 203 13.99 1.71 6.06
N SER A 204 14.33 1.43 7.31
CA SER A 204 13.48 0.70 8.23
C SER A 204 13.56 1.33 9.61
N MET A 205 12.44 1.43 10.30
CA MET A 205 12.38 1.90 11.70
C MET A 205 11.89 0.77 12.62
N THR A 206 12.25 0.85 13.89
CA THR A 206 11.66 0.02 14.94
C THR A 206 10.21 0.45 15.21
N MET A 207 9.40 -0.43 15.82
CA MET A 207 8.03 -0.05 16.21
C MET A 207 8.03 1.18 17.12
N ASP A 208 8.94 1.24 18.09
CA ASP A 208 9.05 2.38 19.02
C ASP A 208 9.31 3.69 18.29
N GLU A 209 10.24 3.71 17.33
CA GLU A 209 10.55 4.91 16.54
C GLU A 209 9.36 5.35 15.68
N VAL A 210 8.60 4.40 15.12
CA VAL A 210 7.41 4.71 14.32
C VAL A 210 6.27 5.20 15.20
N LEU A 211 6.02 4.57 16.34
CA LEU A 211 4.98 4.98 17.28
C LEU A 211 5.29 6.35 17.90
N ASP A 212 6.57 6.67 18.13
CA ASP A 212 7.00 8.02 18.55
C ASP A 212 6.68 9.05 17.46
N ALA A 213 6.97 8.75 16.19
CA ALA A 213 6.67 9.64 15.07
C ALA A 213 5.16 9.78 14.79
N ALA A 214 4.39 8.70 14.91
CA ALA A 214 2.93 8.70 14.73
C ALA A 214 2.19 9.29 15.94
N GLY A 215 2.81 9.28 17.12
CA GLY A 215 2.17 9.64 18.39
C GLY A 215 1.64 11.07 18.43
N ASP A 216 2.26 11.99 17.69
CA ASP A 216 1.78 13.37 17.58
C ASP A 216 0.40 13.49 16.89
N PHE A 217 -0.03 12.45 16.18
CA PHE A 217 -1.30 12.41 15.43
C PHE A 217 -2.37 11.54 16.07
N ILE A 218 -2.06 10.82 17.16
CA ILE A 218 -2.98 9.90 17.83
C ILE A 218 -3.46 10.55 19.14
N GLU A 219 -4.77 10.77 19.27
CA GLU A 219 -5.32 11.25 20.55
C GLU A 219 -5.17 10.17 21.64
N SER A 220 -4.66 10.58 22.80
CA SER A 220 -4.46 9.76 23.99
C SER A 220 -5.74 9.45 24.77
#